data_AF-A0A5K1G4L6-F1
#
_entry.id   AF-A0A5K1G4L6-F1
#
_cell.length_a   1.000
_cell.length_b   1.000
_cell.length_c   1.000
_cell.angle_alpha   90.00
_cell.angle_beta   90.00
_cell.angle_gamma   90.00
#
_symmetry.space_group_name_H-M   'P 1'
#
loop_
_entity.id
_entity.type
_entity.pdbx_description
1 polymer ?
#
loop_
_entity_poly.entity_id
_entity_poly.type
_entity_poly.pdbx_seq_one_letter_code
_entity_poly.pdbx_strand_id
1 'polypeptide(L)' 'VRVVEVPGVSMELCGGTHVTNTSEIRAFKIVSEQGIASGIRRIEAVAGEAFFDYVNVRDNVLKNLSTTLK' A
#
# COMPACT_ATOMS: atom_id res chain seq x y z
N VAL A 1 21.32 14.29 6.14
CA VAL A 1 20.24 13.45 6.72
C VAL A 1 19.13 14.38 7.20
N ARG A 2 17.86 14.08 6.92
CA ARG A 2 16.70 14.92 7.29
C ARG A 2 15.78 14.12 8.21
N VAL A 3 15.26 14.76 9.25
CA VAL A 3 14.23 14.18 10.12
C VAL A 3 12.86 14.45 9.48
N VAL A 4 12.00 13.43 9.48
CA VAL A 4 10.60 13.53 9.08
C VAL A 4 9.73 13.02 10.22
N GLU A 5 8.75 13.82 10.60
CA GLU A 5 7.82 13.52 11.67
C GLU A 5 6.40 13.38 11.13
N VAL A 6 5.73 12.30 11.55
CA VAL A 6 4.28 12.14 11.45
C VAL A 6 3.73 12.29 12.87
N PRO A 7 3.15 13.45 13.22
CA PRO A 7 2.80 13.78 14.60
C PRO A 7 1.97 12.69 15.28
N GLY A 8 2.42 12.23 16.46
CA GLY A 8 1.75 11.20 17.25
C GLY A 8 1.87 9.77 16.71
N VAL A 9 2.59 9.54 15.59
CA VAL A 9 2.72 8.23 14.96
C VAL A 9 4.17 7.76 14.85
N SER A 10 5.04 8.54 14.19
CA SER A 10 6.45 8.17 13.96
C SER A 10 7.35 9.38 13.75
N MET A 11 8.64 9.22 14.02
CA MET A 11 9.69 10.20 13.73
C MET A 11 10.93 9.46 13.25
N GLU A 12 11.36 9.73 12.01
CA GLU A 12 12.36 8.93 11.31
C GLU A 12 13.38 9.79 10.55
N LEU A 13 14.52 9.19 10.22
CA LEU A 13 15.54 9.78 9.36
C LEU A 13 15.30 9.38 7.90
N CYS A 14 14.63 10.25 7.13
CA CYS A 14 14.32 9.99 5.73
C CYS A 14 14.78 11.13 4.80
N GLY A 15 15.52 10.78 3.75
CA GLY A 15 16.00 11.71 2.71
C GLY A 15 15.11 11.81 1.47
N GLY A 16 13.99 11.08 1.43
CA GLY A 16 13.09 11.05 0.27
C GLY A 16 12.16 12.26 0.16
N THR A 17 11.36 12.27 -0.91
CA THR A 17 10.23 13.19 -1.05
C THR A 17 9.06 12.71 -0.20
N HIS A 18 8.37 13.64 0.44
CA HIS A 18 7.21 13.36 1.27
C HIS A 18 6.06 14.26 0.84
N VAL A 19 4.84 13.74 0.98
CA VAL A 19 3.59 14.50 0.87
C VAL A 19 3.51 15.56 1.98
N THR A 20 2.68 16.59 1.78
CA THR A 20 2.48 17.62 2.81
C THR A 20 1.62 17.10 3.96
N ASN A 21 0.67 16.21 3.67
CA ASN A 21 -0.18 15.56 4.66
C ASN A 21 -0.66 14.18 4.18
N THR A 22 -1.16 13.35 5.09
CA THR A 22 -1.54 11.95 4.81
C THR A 22 -2.71 11.80 3.83
N SER A 23 -3.56 12.82 3.64
CA SER A 23 -4.68 12.74 2.70
C SER A 23 -4.23 12.68 1.24
N GLU A 24 -3.03 13.20 0.92
CA GLU A 24 -2.44 13.13 -0.41
C GLU A 24 -2.05 11.70 -0.81
N ILE A 25 -1.81 10.81 0.16
CA ILE A 25 -1.51 9.38 -0.08
C ILE A 25 -2.77 8.65 -0.58
N ARG A 26 -3.97 9.16 -0.27
CA ARG A 26 -5.27 8.60 -0.63
C ARG A 26 -5.44 7.16 -0.13
N ALA A 27 -5.99 6.28 -0.95
CA ALA A 27 -6.24 4.90 -0.59
C ALA A 27 -4.93 4.12 -0.40
N PHE A 28 -4.95 3.16 0.52
CA PHE A 28 -3.82 2.28 0.84
C PHE A 28 -4.33 0.84 0.99
N LYS A 29 -3.61 -0.12 0.41
CA LYS A 29 -3.93 -1.55 0.51
C LYS A 29 -2.69 -2.39 0.77
N ILE A 30 -2.74 -3.21 1.82
CA ILE A 30 -1.81 -4.34 1.97
C ILE A 30 -2.19 -5.40 0.92
N VAL A 31 -1.25 -5.69 0.02
CA VAL A 31 -1.38 -6.66 -1.07
C VAL A 31 -1.12 -8.07 -0.57
N SER A 32 -0.02 -8.23 0.16
CA SER A 32 0.45 -9.51 0.64
C SER A 32 1.20 -9.33 1.95
N GLU A 33 1.31 -10.44 2.68
CA GLU A 33 2.17 -10.54 3.84
C GLU A 33 2.78 -11.93 3.89
N GLN A 34 4.10 -11.99 4.14
CA GLN A 34 4.83 -13.26 4.20
C GLN A 34 5.93 -13.24 5.27
N GLY A 35 6.20 -14.40 5.88
CA GLY A 35 7.34 -14.58 6.77
C GLY A 35 8.65 -14.71 5.98
N ILE A 36 9.68 -13.97 6.38
CA ILE A 36 11.02 -14.01 5.73
C ILE A 36 12.02 -14.76 6.61
N ALA A 37 11.94 -14.61 7.92
CA ALA A 37 12.78 -15.28 8.91
C ALA A 37 12.08 -15.28 10.28
N SER A 38 12.70 -15.91 11.29
CA SER A 38 12.19 -15.87 12.66
C SER A 38 12.01 -14.42 13.14
N GLY A 39 10.77 -14.05 13.46
CA GLY A 39 10.41 -12.70 13.90
C GLY A 39 10.35 -11.63 12.80
N ILE A 40 10.54 -11.98 11.52
CA ILE A 40 10.57 -11.01 10.40
C ILE A 40 9.43 -11.29 9.42
N ARG A 41 8.61 -10.26 9.16
CA ARG A 41 7.50 -10.27 8.19
C ARG A 41 7.75 -9.21 7.11
N ARG A 42 7.50 -9.57 5.85
CA ARG A 42 7.45 -8.63 4.73
C ARG A 42 6.01 -8.33 4.40
N ILE A 43 5.68 -7.05 4.42
CA ILE A 43 4.37 -6.52 4.03
C ILE A 43 4.56 -5.80 2.70
N GLU A 44 3.79 -6.20 1.68
CA GLU A 44 3.74 -5.50 0.40
C GLU A 44 2.44 -4.70 0.34
N ALA A 45 2.52 -3.43 -0.05
CA ALA A 45 1.37 -2.55 -0.10
C ALA A 45 1.44 -1.57 -1.28
N VAL A 46 0.28 -1.12 -1.73
CA VAL A 46 0.11 -0.08 -2.76
C VAL A 46 -0.71 1.07 -2.20
N ALA A 47 -0.45 2.28 -2.71
CA ALA A 47 -1.14 3.50 -2.31
C ALA A 47 -1.38 4.43 -3.52
N GLY A 48 -2.21 5.45 -3.35
CA GLY A 48 -2.42 6.48 -4.36
C GLY A 48 -3.06 5.93 -5.64
N GLU A 49 -2.56 6.35 -6.80
CA GLU A 49 -3.08 5.92 -8.10
C GLU A 49 -2.91 4.41 -8.32
N ALA A 50 -1.77 3.85 -7.88
CA ALA A 50 -1.48 2.42 -7.99
C ALA A 50 -2.49 1.54 -7.23
N PHE A 51 -3.16 2.07 -6.20
CA PHE A 51 -4.26 1.37 -5.54
C PHE A 51 -5.45 1.17 -6.50
N PHE A 52 -5.82 2.20 -7.27
CA PHE A 52 -6.98 2.12 -8.16
C PHE A 52 -6.71 1.16 -9.32
N ASP A 53 -5.50 1.18 -9.88
CA ASP A 53 -5.08 0.20 -10.89
C ASP A 53 -5.17 -1.22 -10.34
N TYR A 54 -4.68 -1.43 -9.12
CA TYR A 54 -4.73 -2.72 -8.43
C TYR A 54 -6.16 -3.24 -8.22
N VAL A 55 -7.10 -2.36 -7.85
CA VAL A 55 -8.52 -2.70 -7.66
C VAL A 55 -9.19 -2.99 -9.00
N ASN A 56 -8.98 -2.15 -10.01
CA ASN A 56 -9.58 -2.31 -11.33
C ASN A 56 -9.21 -3.66 -11.98
N VAL A 57 -7.94 -4.06 -11.87
CA VAL A 57 -7.48 -5.38 -12.34
C VAL A 57 -8.23 -6.50 -11.63
N ARG A 58 -8.38 -6.41 -10.30
CA ARG A 58 -9.10 -7.43 -9.50
C ARG A 58 -10.57 -7.50 -9.84
N ASP A 59 -11.23 -6.35 -9.96
CA ASP A 59 -12.65 -6.29 -10.30
C ASP A 59 -12.91 -6.92 -11.66
N ASN A 60 -12.03 -6.71 -12.64
CA ASN A 60 -12.14 -7.35 -13.95
C ASN A 60 -11.98 -8.87 -13.85
N VAL A 61 -11.00 -9.36 -13.08
CA VAL A 61 -10.82 -10.80 -12.85
C VAL A 61 -12.07 -11.40 -12.19
N LEU A 62 -12.63 -10.75 -11.17
CA LEU A 62 -13.83 -11.21 -10.49
C LEU A 62 -15.06 -11.24 -11.40
N LYS A 63 -15.26 -10.21 -12.22
CA LYS A 63 -16.35 -10.16 -13.21
C LYS A 63 -16.23 -11.28 -14.24
N ASN A 64 -15.02 -11.53 -14.73
CA ASN A 64 -14.76 -12.61 -15.67
C ASN A 64 -15.07 -13.97 -15.03
N LEU A 65 -14.55 -14.24 -13.83
CA LEU A 65 -14.83 -15.46 -13.09
C LEU A 65 -16.32 -15.66 -12.83
N SER A 66 -17.03 -14.60 -12.40
CA SER A 66 -18.48 -14.66 -12.20
C SER A 66 -19.26 -14.95 -13.48
N THR A 67 -18.72 -14.60 -14.65
CA THR A 67 -19.36 -14.86 -15.94
C THR A 67 -19.07 -16.29 -16.41
N THR A 68 -17.85 -16.79 -16.18
CA THR A 68 -17.44 -18.14 -16.58
C THR A 68 -18.01 -19.25 -15.68
N LEU A 69 -18.20 -18.96 -14.39
CA LEU A 69 -18.69 -19.94 -13.40
C LEU A 69 -20.22 -19.91 -13.20
N LYS A 70 -20.92 -19.04 -13.91
CA LYS A 70 -22.39 -19.08 -14.05
C LYS A 70 -22.77 -19.96 -15.23
#